data_AF-A0A2S2QMS4-F1
#
_entry.id   AF-A0A2S2QMS4-F1
#
_cell.length_a   1.000
_cell.length_b   1.000
_cell.length_c   1.000
_cell.angle_alpha   90.00
_cell.angle_beta   90.00
_cell.angle_gamma   90.00
#
_symmetry.space_group_name_H-M   'P 1'
#
loop_
_entity.id
_entity.type
_entity.pdbx_description
1 polymer ?
#
loop_
_entity_poly.entity_id
_entity_poly.type
_entity_poly.pdbx_seq_one_letter_code
_entity_poly.pdbx_strand_id
1 'polypeptide(L)'
;MGQRQRRRQRQQQQQQQQQHQQQQHQQQYRRGSVDKHRCKEKLNTLAISVMNLWPNVRLRVIDGWVDRAGSSLHNEGRAVDITTSDRDKAKYGMLARLAVEAGFDWVNYNRRYIHCSCKSETKINTRTMGCFPGDSVVTTSGGEKKLMKDLRVGESVLALSDDGLLVPSKVLLFLDRSEKARTEYVTLVTDTGKSITATPTHLVLRWERSDRSQIRHANPVFAKRVRVNDTLLTVDGAGDALRLRTERVVRIQRTEQFGLYAPLTVDGTVVVDDVIASCYAVIDSQWLAHLAFLPTRALDAARTSLYGLVWRLGHPLRDSSPASAVAAATAYPDQPADGIHWYPRMLYAISDYVIPAGWMDTH
;
A
#
# COMPACT_ATOMS: atom_id res chain seq x y z
N MET A 1 49.43 5.98 -16.18
CA MET A 1 48.08 5.36 -16.16
C MET A 1 47.03 6.15 -15.34
N GLY A 2 47.38 6.85 -14.25
CA GLY A 2 46.40 7.48 -13.36
C GLY A 2 45.54 8.63 -13.95
N GLN A 3 46.03 9.39 -14.93
CA GLN A 3 45.26 10.50 -15.51
C GLN A 3 44.08 10.03 -16.40
N ARG A 4 44.24 8.91 -17.12
CA ARG A 4 43.15 8.33 -17.94
C ARG A 4 42.04 7.74 -17.06
N GLN A 5 42.41 7.11 -15.94
CA GLN A 5 41.44 6.60 -14.97
C GLN A 5 40.66 7.73 -14.28
N ARG A 6 41.34 8.82 -13.87
CA ARG A 6 40.67 10.00 -13.29
C ARG A 6 39.71 10.69 -14.27
N ARG A 7 40.05 10.76 -15.56
CA ARG A 7 39.14 11.30 -16.60
C ARG A 7 37.91 10.42 -16.80
N ARG A 8 38.07 9.09 -16.81
CA ARG A 8 36.94 8.14 -16.90
C ARG A 8 36.02 8.21 -15.69
N GLN A 9 36.57 8.32 -14.49
CA GLN A 9 35.76 8.49 -13.26
C GLN A 9 34.96 9.80 -13.26
N ARG A 10 35.56 10.92 -13.71
CA ARG A 10 34.84 12.19 -13.83
C ARG A 10 33.72 12.13 -14.87
N GLN A 11 33.95 11.47 -16.01
CA GLN A 11 32.91 11.27 -17.02
C GLN A 11 31.76 10.39 -16.53
N GLN A 12 32.06 9.32 -15.77
CA GLN A 12 31.03 8.48 -15.15
C GLN A 12 30.22 9.22 -14.10
N GLN A 13 30.87 10.04 -13.25
CA GLN A 13 30.16 10.88 -12.28
C GLN A 13 29.25 11.92 -12.95
N GLN A 14 29.71 12.55 -14.04
CA GLN A 14 28.89 13.49 -14.80
C GLN A 14 27.70 12.80 -15.47
N GLN A 15 27.88 11.59 -16.03
CA GLN A 15 26.77 10.82 -16.59
C GLN A 15 25.76 10.40 -15.52
N GLN A 16 26.21 9.97 -14.34
CA GLN A 16 25.32 9.62 -13.23
C GLN A 16 24.53 10.83 -12.73
N GLN A 17 25.16 12.01 -12.64
CA GLN A 17 24.47 13.25 -12.28
C GLN A 17 23.42 13.65 -13.32
N GLN A 18 23.74 13.55 -14.61
CA GLN A 18 22.78 13.85 -15.68
C GLN A 18 21.59 12.86 -15.69
N GLN A 19 21.85 11.57 -15.48
CA GLN A 19 20.78 10.57 -15.36
C GLN A 19 19.90 10.82 -14.14
N HIS A 20 20.48 11.21 -13.00
CA HIS A 20 19.72 11.56 -11.81
C HIS A 20 18.83 12.79 -12.03
N GLN A 21 19.36 13.84 -12.68
CA GLN A 21 18.58 15.03 -13.02
C GLN A 21 17.45 14.73 -14.02
N GLN A 22 17.68 13.89 -15.03
CA GLN A 22 16.64 13.47 -15.97
C GLN A 22 15.54 12.63 -15.29
N GLN A 23 15.89 11.75 -14.36
CA GLN A 23 14.92 10.97 -13.59
C GLN A 23 14.08 11.86 -12.67
N GLN A 24 14.69 12.85 -12.01
CA GLN A 24 13.95 13.83 -11.20
C GLN A 24 12.97 14.64 -12.06
N HIS A 25 13.41 15.11 -13.23
CA HIS A 25 12.55 15.88 -14.14
C HIS A 25 11.37 15.06 -14.67
N GLN A 26 11.60 13.79 -15.05
CA GLN A 26 10.52 12.89 -15.47
C GLN A 26 9.53 12.55 -14.34
N GLN A 27 10.01 12.37 -13.10
CA GLN A 27 9.15 12.15 -11.94
C GLN A 27 8.30 13.38 -11.62
N GLN A 28 8.87 14.59 -11.72
CA GLN A 28 8.15 15.84 -11.54
C GLN A 28 7.06 16.03 -12.59
N TYR A 29 7.35 15.74 -13.87
CA TYR A 29 6.36 15.80 -14.95
C TYR A 29 5.21 14.81 -14.76
N ARG A 30 5.52 13.59 -14.29
CA ARG A 30 4.52 12.54 -14.05
C ARG A 30 3.63 12.82 -12.84
N ARG A 31 4.15 13.51 -11.80
CA ARG A 31 3.37 14.01 -10.65
C ARG A 31 2.41 15.13 -11.10
N GLY A 32 2.92 16.12 -11.84
CA GLY A 32 2.11 17.21 -12.37
C GLY A 32 0.96 16.75 -13.28
N SER A 33 1.07 15.61 -13.96
CA SER A 33 -0.02 15.08 -14.80
C SER A 33 -1.20 14.51 -14.00
N VAL A 34 -0.93 13.84 -12.88
CA VAL A 34 -1.96 13.20 -12.03
C VAL A 34 -2.69 14.24 -11.19
N ASP A 35 -1.94 15.15 -10.60
CA ASP A 35 -2.48 16.22 -9.75
C ASP A 35 -3.42 17.17 -10.53
N LYS A 36 -3.15 17.38 -11.82
CA LYS A 36 -4.04 18.09 -12.75
C LYS A 36 -5.41 17.41 -12.91
N HIS A 37 -5.48 16.08 -12.82
CA HIS A 37 -6.74 15.33 -13.01
C HIS A 37 -7.70 15.55 -11.83
N ARG A 38 -7.20 15.44 -10.58
CA ARG A 38 -7.99 15.60 -9.35
C ARG A 38 -8.56 17.00 -9.20
N CYS A 39 -7.75 18.04 -9.45
CA CYS A 39 -8.22 19.41 -9.38
C CYS A 39 -9.30 19.70 -10.43
N LYS A 40 -9.18 19.10 -11.62
CA LYS A 40 -10.17 19.21 -12.70
C LYS A 40 -11.51 18.54 -12.33
N GLU A 41 -11.50 17.37 -11.73
CA GLU A 41 -12.73 16.68 -11.31
C GLU A 41 -13.52 17.47 -10.26
N LYS A 42 -12.84 17.97 -9.23
CA LYS A 42 -13.47 18.81 -8.20
C LYS A 42 -14.03 20.11 -8.79
N LEU A 43 -13.34 20.68 -9.77
CA LEU A 43 -13.80 21.85 -10.49
C LEU A 43 -15.07 21.58 -11.31
N ASN A 44 -15.17 20.39 -11.93
CA ASN A 44 -16.38 19.97 -12.63
C ASN A 44 -17.56 19.79 -11.67
N THR A 45 -17.34 19.11 -10.54
CA THR A 45 -18.37 18.95 -9.49
C THR A 45 -18.85 20.30 -8.97
N LEU A 46 -17.91 21.22 -8.69
CA LEU A 46 -18.25 22.58 -8.28
C LEU A 46 -19.05 23.33 -9.34
N ALA A 47 -18.69 23.20 -10.62
CA ALA A 47 -19.42 23.84 -11.70
C ALA A 47 -20.88 23.38 -11.76
N ILE A 48 -21.14 22.08 -11.53
CA ILE A 48 -22.50 21.53 -11.44
C ILE A 48 -23.25 22.14 -10.26
N SER A 49 -22.63 22.19 -9.07
CA SER A 49 -23.26 22.79 -7.88
C SER A 49 -23.60 24.27 -8.05
N VAL A 50 -22.72 25.02 -8.73
CA VAL A 50 -22.94 26.45 -9.04
C VAL A 50 -24.12 26.64 -9.99
N MET A 51 -24.22 25.81 -11.05
CA MET A 51 -25.33 25.88 -12.01
C MET A 51 -26.68 25.48 -11.37
N ASN A 52 -26.66 24.53 -10.44
CA ASN A 52 -27.86 24.10 -9.72
C ASN A 52 -28.35 25.15 -8.73
N LEU A 53 -27.43 25.83 -8.03
CA LEU A 53 -27.80 26.84 -7.03
C LEU A 53 -28.24 28.15 -7.66
N TRP A 54 -27.61 28.56 -8.76
CA TRP A 54 -27.89 29.82 -9.43
C TRP A 54 -28.21 29.59 -10.91
N PRO A 55 -29.50 29.57 -11.28
CA PRO A 55 -29.92 29.52 -12.67
C PRO A 55 -29.29 30.70 -13.43
N ASN A 56 -28.54 30.41 -14.49
CA ASN A 56 -27.80 31.38 -15.34
C ASN A 56 -26.44 31.89 -14.83
N VAL A 57 -25.92 31.39 -13.70
CA VAL A 57 -24.56 31.70 -13.26
C VAL A 57 -23.65 30.50 -13.51
N ARG A 58 -22.46 30.75 -14.07
CA ARG A 58 -21.44 29.73 -14.32
C ARG A 58 -20.23 29.93 -13.44
N LEU A 59 -19.53 28.85 -13.15
CA LEU A 59 -18.22 28.90 -12.51
C LEU A 59 -17.21 29.53 -13.48
N ARG A 60 -16.43 30.49 -13.01
CA ARG A 60 -15.38 31.18 -13.76
C ARG A 60 -14.03 30.94 -13.10
N VAL A 61 -13.09 30.40 -13.86
CA VAL A 61 -11.68 30.28 -13.44
C VAL A 61 -10.93 31.53 -13.86
N ILE A 62 -10.26 32.20 -12.93
CA ILE A 62 -9.47 33.41 -13.15
C ILE A 62 -8.00 33.06 -13.38
N ASP A 63 -7.46 32.20 -12.53
CA ASP A 63 -6.08 31.73 -12.63
C ASP A 63 -6.05 30.21 -12.43
N GLY A 64 -5.21 29.55 -13.21
CA GLY A 64 -5.12 28.09 -13.33
C GLY A 64 -3.74 27.68 -13.80
N TRP A 65 -3.61 26.47 -14.36
CA TRP A 65 -2.31 25.96 -14.80
C TRP A 65 -1.70 26.83 -15.91
N VAL A 66 -0.54 27.44 -15.65
CA VAL A 66 0.25 28.19 -16.64
C VAL A 66 1.69 27.66 -16.64
N ASP A 67 2.23 27.34 -17.82
CA ASP A 67 3.65 26.99 -18.01
C ASP A 67 4.54 28.24 -17.82
N ARG A 68 4.79 28.61 -16.55
CA ARG A 68 5.74 29.67 -16.19
C ARG A 68 6.75 29.14 -15.16
N ALA A 69 8.00 29.58 -15.29
CA ALA A 69 9.07 29.23 -14.36
C ALA A 69 8.79 29.82 -12.96
N GLY A 70 8.58 28.94 -11.98
CA GLY A 70 8.35 29.28 -10.57
C GLY A 70 7.82 28.09 -9.76
N SER A 71 7.96 28.11 -8.42
CA SER A 71 7.59 27.01 -7.50
C SER A 71 6.17 27.14 -6.91
N SER A 72 5.23 27.77 -7.61
CA SER A 72 3.86 27.97 -7.12
C SER A 72 2.99 26.72 -7.34
N LEU A 73 2.09 26.40 -6.39
CA LEU A 73 1.13 25.28 -6.50
C LEU A 73 0.23 25.36 -7.76
N HIS A 74 0.02 26.57 -8.28
CA HIS A 74 -0.65 26.80 -9.56
C HIS A 74 0.12 26.18 -10.74
N ASN A 75 1.46 26.17 -10.69
CA ASN A 75 2.34 25.62 -11.73
C ASN A 75 2.35 24.08 -11.72
N GLU A 76 2.00 23.46 -10.58
CA GLU A 76 1.78 22.01 -10.46
C GLU A 76 0.39 21.58 -10.94
N GLY A 77 -0.51 22.53 -11.26
CA GLY A 77 -1.89 22.26 -11.67
C GLY A 77 -2.82 21.87 -10.51
N ARG A 78 -2.46 22.27 -9.28
CA ARG A 78 -3.12 21.86 -8.03
C ARG A 78 -3.94 22.95 -7.36
N ALA A 79 -3.86 24.18 -7.86
CA ALA A 79 -4.56 25.31 -7.31
C ALA A 79 -5.24 26.11 -8.43
N VAL A 80 -6.40 26.66 -8.10
CA VAL A 80 -7.25 27.42 -9.01
C VAL A 80 -7.85 28.59 -8.25
N ASP A 81 -7.88 29.74 -8.93
CA ASP A 81 -8.59 30.90 -8.43
C ASP A 81 -9.91 31.01 -9.19
N ILE A 82 -11.02 31.03 -8.46
CA ILE A 82 -12.37 30.93 -9.01
C ILE A 82 -13.25 32.11 -8.58
N THR A 83 -14.23 32.41 -9.43
CA THR A 83 -15.30 33.40 -9.21
C THR A 83 -16.59 32.94 -9.89
N THR A 84 -17.68 33.66 -9.70
CA THR A 84 -18.91 33.52 -10.50
C THR A 84 -18.80 34.33 -11.80
N SER A 85 -19.48 33.87 -12.87
CA SER A 85 -19.48 34.52 -14.18
C SER A 85 -20.00 35.96 -14.15
N ASP A 86 -20.97 36.23 -13.27
CA ASP A 86 -21.57 37.54 -13.03
C ASP A 86 -20.73 38.45 -12.11
N ARG A 87 -19.65 37.92 -11.53
CA ARG A 87 -18.73 38.61 -10.61
C ARG A 87 -19.42 39.24 -9.38
N ASP A 88 -20.56 38.67 -8.97
CA ASP A 88 -21.28 39.12 -7.79
C ASP A 88 -20.58 38.66 -6.51
N LYS A 89 -20.02 39.62 -5.76
CA LYS A 89 -19.26 39.36 -4.53
C LYS A 89 -20.14 38.84 -3.39
N ALA A 90 -21.44 39.11 -3.40
CA ALA A 90 -22.37 38.56 -2.41
C ALA A 90 -22.45 37.02 -2.51
N LYS A 91 -22.22 36.48 -3.71
CA LYS A 91 -22.23 35.03 -3.97
C LYS A 91 -20.94 34.33 -3.53
N TYR A 92 -19.85 35.07 -3.29
CA TYR A 92 -18.55 34.45 -3.04
C TYR A 92 -18.53 33.66 -1.72
N GLY A 93 -19.20 34.14 -0.66
CA GLY A 93 -19.28 33.36 0.58
C GLY A 93 -19.89 31.98 0.38
N MET A 94 -20.95 31.90 -0.42
CA MET A 94 -21.59 30.64 -0.79
C MET A 94 -20.76 29.82 -1.78
N LEU A 95 -20.09 30.46 -2.74
CA LEU A 95 -19.18 29.79 -3.67
C LEU A 95 -18.02 29.10 -2.93
N ALA A 96 -17.48 29.71 -1.87
CA ALA A 96 -16.44 29.08 -1.04
C ALA A 96 -16.98 27.84 -0.34
N ARG A 97 -18.21 27.90 0.18
CA ARG A 97 -18.87 26.74 0.79
C ARG A 97 -19.07 25.61 -0.22
N LEU A 98 -19.58 25.93 -1.42
CA LEU A 98 -19.75 24.94 -2.49
C LEU A 98 -18.40 24.30 -2.89
N ALA A 99 -17.30 25.06 -2.83
CA ALA A 99 -15.97 24.52 -3.09
C ALA A 99 -15.51 23.53 -2.01
N VAL A 100 -15.82 23.79 -0.74
CA VAL A 100 -15.58 22.80 0.33
C VAL A 100 -16.42 21.54 0.11
N GLU A 101 -17.69 21.70 -0.25
CA GLU A 101 -18.61 20.57 -0.52
C GLU A 101 -18.20 19.78 -1.78
N ALA A 102 -17.63 20.44 -2.79
CA ALA A 102 -17.01 19.80 -3.95
C ALA A 102 -15.68 19.09 -3.60
N GLY A 103 -15.21 19.19 -2.36
CA GLY A 103 -14.11 18.43 -1.81
C GLY A 103 -12.74 19.06 -1.99
N PHE A 104 -12.60 20.36 -2.26
CA PHE A 104 -11.27 21.00 -2.26
C PHE A 104 -10.64 20.92 -0.86
N ASP A 105 -9.36 20.52 -0.77
CA ASP A 105 -8.70 20.28 0.53
C ASP A 105 -8.42 21.59 1.27
N TRP A 106 -8.22 22.68 0.54
CA TRP A 106 -8.08 24.01 1.10
C TRP A 106 -8.84 25.03 0.26
N VAL A 107 -9.67 25.83 0.92
CA VAL A 107 -10.45 26.90 0.31
C VAL A 107 -10.19 28.17 1.11
N ASN A 108 -9.74 29.22 0.44
CA ASN A 108 -9.49 30.51 1.02
C ASN A 108 -10.33 31.59 0.34
N TYR A 109 -11.12 32.27 1.15
CA TYR A 109 -11.97 33.36 0.70
C TYR A 109 -11.17 34.66 0.64
N ASN A 110 -11.08 35.26 -0.55
CA ASN A 110 -10.58 36.62 -0.74
C ASN A 110 -11.72 37.50 -1.30
N ARG A 111 -11.67 38.81 -1.03
CA ARG A 111 -12.65 39.79 -1.52
C ARG A 111 -12.67 39.94 -3.05
N ARG A 112 -11.68 39.38 -3.75
CA ARG A 112 -11.53 39.44 -5.22
C ARG A 112 -11.79 38.12 -5.92
N TYR A 113 -11.51 36.99 -5.28
CA TYR A 113 -11.65 35.65 -5.83
C TYR A 113 -11.60 34.63 -4.69
N ILE A 114 -11.90 33.38 -4.99
CA ILE A 114 -11.73 32.27 -4.05
C ILE A 114 -10.59 31.42 -4.53
N HIS A 115 -9.62 31.21 -3.67
CA HIS A 115 -8.52 30.31 -3.95
C HIS A 115 -8.87 28.92 -3.46
N CYS A 116 -8.78 27.95 -4.35
CA CYS A 116 -9.00 26.55 -4.03
C CYS A 116 -7.74 25.77 -4.37
N SER A 117 -7.33 24.85 -3.50
CA SER A 117 -6.21 23.96 -3.80
C SER A 117 -6.49 22.53 -3.37
N CYS A 118 -5.83 21.62 -4.07
CA CYS A 118 -5.81 20.22 -3.76
C CYS A 118 -4.43 19.85 -3.21
N LYS A 119 -4.42 19.10 -2.11
CA LYS A 119 -3.24 18.38 -1.68
C LYS A 119 -2.77 17.48 -2.83
N SER A 120 -1.46 17.38 -3.03
CA SER A 120 -0.91 16.48 -4.04
C SER A 120 -1.31 15.11 -3.61
N GLU A 121 -1.79 14.33 -4.56
CA GLU A 121 -1.59 12.91 -4.40
C GLU A 121 -0.07 12.73 -4.51
N THR A 122 0.65 12.78 -3.37
CA THR A 122 1.63 11.72 -3.19
C THR A 122 0.88 10.48 -3.60
N LYS A 123 1.37 9.76 -4.60
CA LYS A 123 0.86 8.44 -4.92
C LYS A 123 1.10 7.51 -3.71
N ILE A 124 0.56 7.83 -2.55
CA ILE A 124 -0.34 6.91 -1.88
C ILE A 124 -1.34 6.59 -2.99
N ASN A 125 -1.06 5.55 -3.76
CA ASN A 125 -2.11 4.92 -4.52
C ASN A 125 -3.26 4.82 -3.49
N THR A 126 -4.42 5.38 -3.77
CA THR A 126 -5.64 4.92 -3.07
C THR A 126 -5.85 3.41 -3.29
N ARG A 127 -5.04 2.81 -4.17
CA ARG A 127 -4.76 1.37 -4.36
C ARG A 127 -3.42 0.88 -3.77
N THR A 128 -2.77 1.58 -2.85
CA THR A 128 -1.58 1.02 -2.16
C THR A 128 -2.17 0.03 -1.18
N MET A 129 -2.16 -1.21 -1.64
CA MET A 129 -2.22 -2.36 -0.80
C MET A 129 -1.35 -2.09 0.42
N GLY A 130 -1.87 -2.40 1.60
CA GLY A 130 -1.11 -2.45 2.83
C GLY A 130 0.25 -3.06 2.56
N CYS A 131 1.28 -2.27 2.80
CA CYS A 131 2.66 -2.65 2.56
C CYS A 131 3.46 -2.53 3.85
N PHE A 132 4.56 -3.27 3.89
CA PHE A 132 5.63 -3.12 4.85
C PHE A 132 6.82 -2.41 4.20
N PRO A 133 7.67 -1.72 4.97
CA PRO A 133 8.94 -1.22 4.47
C PRO A 133 9.91 -2.38 4.24
N GLY A 134 10.94 -2.15 3.42
CA GLY A 134 11.93 -3.19 3.09
C GLY A 134 12.77 -3.68 4.28
N ASP A 135 12.87 -2.86 5.33
CA ASP A 135 13.67 -3.14 6.53
C ASP A 135 12.86 -3.82 7.65
N SER A 136 11.55 -4.01 7.47
CA SER A 136 10.76 -4.85 8.38
C SER A 136 11.26 -6.29 8.38
N VAL A 137 11.13 -6.98 9.51
CA VAL A 137 11.68 -8.30 9.74
C VAL A 137 10.57 -9.34 9.73
N VAL A 138 10.66 -10.31 8.82
CA VAL A 138 9.77 -11.46 8.74
C VAL A 138 10.42 -12.63 9.48
N THR A 139 9.59 -13.38 10.21
CA THR A 139 10.05 -14.62 10.86
C THR A 139 9.80 -15.78 9.91
N THR A 140 10.85 -16.52 9.54
CA THR A 140 10.72 -17.71 8.68
C THR A 140 10.16 -18.89 9.48
N SER A 141 9.72 -19.95 8.80
CA SER A 141 9.25 -21.18 9.47
C SER A 141 10.32 -21.86 10.33
N GLY A 142 11.60 -21.62 10.05
CA GLY A 142 12.72 -22.10 10.86
C GLY A 142 13.03 -21.24 12.08
N GLY A 143 12.27 -20.15 12.31
CA GLY A 143 12.53 -19.18 13.37
C GLY A 143 13.61 -18.15 13.04
N GLU A 144 14.20 -18.21 11.83
CA GLU A 144 15.17 -17.21 11.38
C GLU A 144 14.48 -15.87 11.10
N LYS A 145 15.21 -14.79 11.34
CA LYS A 145 14.76 -13.43 11.06
C LYS A 145 15.32 -12.98 9.72
N LYS A 146 14.45 -12.51 8.82
CA LYS A 146 14.81 -12.09 7.46
C LYS A 146 14.22 -10.73 7.14
N LEU A 147 14.95 -9.87 6.43
CA LEU A 147 14.40 -8.59 5.99
C LEU A 147 13.33 -8.81 4.91
N MET A 148 12.29 -8.00 4.94
CA MET A 148 11.16 -8.06 4.00
C MET A 148 11.63 -7.92 2.55
N LYS A 149 12.64 -7.08 2.29
CA LYS A 149 13.24 -6.92 0.94
C LYS A 149 13.93 -8.17 0.41
N ASP A 150 14.41 -9.02 1.30
CA ASP A 150 15.14 -10.25 0.99
C ASP A 150 14.22 -11.48 0.92
N LEU A 151 12.96 -11.34 1.32
CA LEU A 151 11.94 -12.39 1.25
C LEU A 151 11.62 -12.72 -0.22
N ARG A 152 11.54 -14.01 -0.53
CA ARG A 152 11.25 -14.51 -1.88
C ARG A 152 9.98 -15.33 -1.93
N VAL A 153 9.36 -15.34 -3.10
CA VAL A 153 8.22 -16.21 -3.39
C VAL A 153 8.64 -17.68 -3.27
N GLY A 154 7.78 -18.50 -2.65
CA GLY A 154 8.03 -19.90 -2.35
C GLY A 154 8.67 -20.17 -1.00
N GLU A 155 9.23 -19.15 -0.33
CA GLU A 155 9.74 -19.30 1.04
C GLU A 155 8.58 -19.46 2.04
N SER A 156 8.84 -20.16 3.14
CA SER A 156 7.86 -20.35 4.22
C SER A 156 8.14 -19.40 5.37
N VAL A 157 7.10 -18.64 5.74
CA VAL A 157 7.12 -17.64 6.82
C VAL A 157 6.16 -18.05 7.91
N LEU A 158 6.34 -17.50 9.10
CA LEU A 158 5.42 -17.72 10.21
C LEU A 158 4.13 -16.92 9.97
N ALA A 159 2.99 -17.59 10.12
CA ALA A 159 1.66 -17.02 9.97
C ALA A 159 0.73 -17.52 11.08
N LEU A 160 -0.44 -16.91 11.18
CA LEU A 160 -1.55 -17.34 12.05
C LEU A 160 -2.64 -17.96 11.17
N SER A 161 -2.97 -19.23 11.39
CA SER A 161 -4.05 -19.91 10.67
C SER A 161 -5.44 -19.43 11.13
N ASP A 162 -6.47 -19.75 10.36
CA ASP A 162 -7.87 -19.46 10.71
C ASP A 162 -8.29 -20.10 12.05
N ASP A 163 -7.65 -21.21 12.44
CA ASP A 163 -7.86 -21.87 13.73
C ASP A 163 -7.08 -21.20 14.88
N GLY A 164 -6.32 -20.15 14.60
CA GLY A 164 -5.54 -19.39 15.57
C GLY A 164 -4.24 -20.05 15.99
N LEU A 165 -3.72 -20.95 15.17
CA LEU A 165 -2.46 -21.64 15.42
C LEU A 165 -1.34 -20.96 14.63
N LEU A 166 -0.15 -20.91 15.23
CA LEU A 166 1.04 -20.46 14.52
C LEU A 166 1.52 -21.58 13.58
N VAL A 167 1.55 -21.29 12.29
CA VAL A 167 1.86 -22.28 11.25
C VAL A 167 2.89 -21.74 10.25
N PRO A 168 3.75 -22.61 9.69
CA PRO A 168 4.50 -22.29 8.48
C PRO A 168 3.55 -22.04 7.31
N SER A 169 3.63 -20.88 6.69
CA SER A 169 2.84 -20.51 5.52
C SER A 169 3.72 -20.05 4.36
N LYS A 170 3.49 -20.63 3.19
CA LYS A 170 4.28 -20.34 1.98
C LYS A 170 3.89 -19.00 1.39
N VAL A 171 4.88 -18.20 0.99
CA VAL A 171 4.67 -16.95 0.24
C VAL A 171 4.32 -17.30 -1.21
N LEU A 172 3.11 -16.99 -1.63
CA LEU A 172 2.59 -17.28 -2.97
C LEU A 172 3.02 -16.25 -4.01
N LEU A 173 3.06 -14.98 -3.61
CA LEU A 173 3.42 -13.83 -4.46
C LEU A 173 3.60 -12.57 -3.60
N PHE A 174 4.20 -11.54 -4.16
CA PHE A 174 4.04 -10.17 -3.69
C PHE A 174 2.89 -9.51 -4.47
N LEU A 175 1.96 -8.94 -3.74
CA LEU A 175 0.82 -8.23 -4.31
C LEU A 175 1.25 -6.87 -4.86
N ASP A 176 2.11 -6.19 -4.11
CA ASP A 176 2.83 -4.98 -4.50
C ASP A 176 4.28 -5.11 -4.03
N ARG A 177 5.22 -4.67 -4.88
CA ARG A 177 6.65 -4.63 -4.58
C ARG A 177 7.24 -3.42 -5.27
N SER A 178 7.85 -2.48 -4.55
CA SER A 178 8.54 -1.35 -5.15
C SER A 178 9.66 -0.84 -4.26
N GLU A 179 10.90 -1.16 -4.59
CA GLU A 179 12.05 -0.89 -3.71
C GLU A 179 12.38 0.61 -3.60
N LYS A 180 12.05 1.39 -4.63
CA LYS A 180 12.36 2.83 -4.72
C LYS A 180 11.18 3.73 -4.36
N ALA A 181 9.99 3.16 -4.17
CA ALA A 181 8.83 3.94 -3.77
C ALA A 181 9.05 4.53 -2.37
N ARG A 182 8.64 5.79 -2.20
CA ARG A 182 8.62 6.49 -0.91
C ARG A 182 7.17 6.67 -0.49
N THR A 183 6.82 6.23 0.71
CA THR A 183 5.46 6.34 1.25
C THR A 183 5.49 6.70 2.74
N GLU A 184 4.36 7.16 3.24
CA GLU A 184 4.11 7.31 4.67
C GLU A 184 3.84 5.94 5.32
N TYR A 185 4.44 5.74 6.49
CA TYR A 185 4.29 4.58 7.34
C TYR A 185 3.81 4.99 8.74
N VAL A 186 3.06 4.11 9.36
CA VAL A 186 2.69 4.16 10.78
C VAL A 186 3.48 3.09 11.53
N THR A 187 4.20 3.50 12.57
CA THR A 187 4.90 2.59 13.49
C THR A 187 4.13 2.50 14.80
N LEU A 188 3.64 1.30 15.11
CA LEU A 188 2.92 0.99 16.35
C LEU A 188 3.90 0.33 17.31
N VAL A 189 4.14 0.94 18.46
CA VAL A 189 5.09 0.44 19.47
C VAL A 189 4.32 -0.07 20.69
N THR A 190 4.64 -1.30 21.10
CA THR A 190 4.01 -1.98 22.23
C THR A 190 4.73 -1.71 23.54
N ASP A 191 4.10 -2.05 24.66
CA ASP A 191 4.64 -1.90 26.01
C ASP A 191 5.87 -2.78 26.30
N THR A 192 6.05 -3.89 25.57
CA THR A 192 7.27 -4.71 25.67
C THR A 192 8.43 -4.17 24.83
N GLY A 193 8.19 -3.15 24.00
CA GLY A 193 9.18 -2.56 23.10
C GLY A 193 9.17 -3.13 21.68
N LYS A 194 8.30 -4.09 21.35
CA LYS A 194 8.10 -4.52 19.95
C LYS A 194 7.46 -3.40 19.15
N SER A 195 7.70 -3.40 17.84
CA SER A 195 7.12 -2.38 16.97
C SER A 195 6.89 -2.89 15.56
N ILE A 196 5.68 -2.70 15.04
CA ILE A 196 5.35 -2.98 13.65
C ILE A 196 5.25 -1.69 12.86
N THR A 197 5.87 -1.65 11.68
CA THR A 197 5.79 -0.53 10.75
C THR A 197 5.05 -0.95 9.48
N ALA A 198 3.93 -0.29 9.18
CA ALA A 198 3.14 -0.61 8.00
C ALA A 198 2.46 0.65 7.42
N THR A 199 2.01 0.61 6.18
CA THR A 199 1.28 1.74 5.60
C THR A 199 -0.03 2.00 6.38
N PRO A 200 -0.57 3.24 6.36
CA PRO A 200 -1.81 3.59 7.08
C PRO A 200 -3.00 2.65 6.82
N THR A 201 -3.08 2.07 5.62
CA THR A 201 -4.13 1.16 5.15
C THR A 201 -3.81 -0.32 5.38
N HIS A 202 -2.68 -0.68 6.00
CA HIS A 202 -2.37 -2.07 6.31
C HIS A 202 -3.24 -2.58 7.47
N LEU A 203 -3.76 -3.81 7.39
CA LEU A 203 -4.58 -4.40 8.44
C LEU A 203 -3.70 -5.15 9.46
N VAL A 204 -3.71 -4.72 10.72
CA VAL A 204 -3.09 -5.41 11.85
C VAL A 204 -4.14 -6.12 12.68
N LEU A 205 -3.79 -7.24 13.32
CA LEU A 205 -4.75 -7.99 14.13
C LEU A 205 -4.84 -7.39 15.54
N ARG A 206 -5.94 -6.67 15.80
CA ARG A 206 -6.29 -6.16 17.12
C ARG A 206 -7.01 -7.23 17.91
N TRP A 207 -6.59 -7.41 19.15
CA TRP A 207 -7.25 -8.27 20.12
C TRP A 207 -8.34 -7.50 20.87
N GLU A 208 -9.56 -8.03 20.87
CA GLU A 208 -10.67 -7.52 21.68
C GLU A 208 -11.02 -8.53 22.77
N ARG A 209 -11.10 -8.04 24.02
CA ARG A 209 -11.50 -8.84 25.20
C ARG A 209 -13.02 -8.84 25.32
N SER A 210 -13.75 -9.72 24.64
CA SER A 210 -15.04 -10.17 25.16
C SER A 210 -15.61 -11.44 24.50
N ASP A 211 -15.94 -12.37 25.40
CA ASP A 211 -16.54 -13.70 25.27
C ASP A 211 -15.75 -14.79 24.54
N ARG A 212 -15.90 -15.99 25.11
CA ARG A 212 -15.07 -17.17 24.99
C ARG A 212 -14.90 -17.64 23.56
N SER A 213 -13.68 -18.15 23.32
CA SER A 213 -13.37 -19.11 22.28
C SER A 213 -13.71 -18.66 20.88
N GLN A 214 -12.84 -17.83 20.28
CA GLN A 214 -12.38 -18.05 18.91
C GLN A 214 -11.36 -16.98 18.51
N ILE A 215 -10.12 -17.38 18.30
CA ILE A 215 -9.15 -16.61 17.49
C ILE A 215 -9.71 -16.39 16.06
N ARG A 216 -10.82 -17.05 15.69
CA ARG A 216 -11.59 -16.86 14.44
C ARG A 216 -12.16 -15.44 14.23
N HIS A 217 -12.04 -14.56 15.22
CA HIS A 217 -12.34 -13.13 15.08
C HIS A 217 -11.19 -12.24 15.55
N ALA A 218 -9.95 -12.58 15.19
CA ALA A 218 -8.91 -11.55 15.16
C ALA A 218 -9.46 -10.37 14.37
N ASN A 219 -9.62 -9.21 14.99
CA ASN A 219 -10.30 -8.06 14.39
C ASN A 219 -9.27 -7.32 13.52
N PRO A 220 -9.25 -7.51 12.19
CA PRO A 220 -8.32 -6.78 11.34
C PRO A 220 -8.69 -5.30 11.39
N VAL A 221 -7.76 -4.46 11.82
CA VAL A 221 -7.97 -3.02 11.87
C VAL A 221 -6.89 -2.31 11.09
N PHE A 222 -7.27 -1.26 10.37
CA PHE A 222 -6.30 -0.43 9.68
C PHE A 222 -5.29 0.17 10.66
N ALA A 223 -4.01 0.14 10.32
CA ALA A 223 -2.93 0.70 11.14
C ALA A 223 -3.20 2.18 11.50
N LYS A 224 -3.82 2.96 10.60
CA LYS A 224 -4.23 4.35 10.86
C LYS A 224 -5.31 4.51 11.93
N ARG A 225 -6.11 3.46 12.18
CA ARG A 225 -7.23 3.44 13.12
C ARG A 225 -6.84 2.88 14.49
N VAL A 226 -5.67 2.27 14.63
CA VAL A 226 -5.13 1.82 15.92
C VAL A 226 -4.88 3.02 16.83
N ARG A 227 -5.24 2.89 18.10
CA ARG A 227 -5.07 3.90 19.13
C ARG A 227 -4.13 3.42 20.23
N VAL A 228 -3.55 4.37 20.98
CA VAL A 228 -2.85 4.04 22.22
C VAL A 228 -3.82 3.33 23.15
N ASN A 229 -3.35 2.28 23.82
CA ASN A 229 -4.10 1.31 24.62
C ASN A 229 -4.87 0.22 23.86
N ASP A 230 -4.90 0.25 22.53
CA ASP A 230 -5.32 -0.94 21.77
C ASP A 230 -4.35 -2.09 22.03
N THR A 231 -4.85 -3.32 21.96
CA THR A 231 -4.06 -4.54 22.16
C THR A 231 -3.84 -5.24 20.83
N LEU A 232 -2.60 -5.54 20.49
CA LEU A 232 -2.23 -6.25 19.26
C LEU A 232 -1.86 -7.70 19.57
N LEU A 233 -2.06 -8.58 18.58
CA LEU A 233 -1.55 -9.94 18.62
C LEU A 233 -0.09 -9.97 18.19
N THR A 234 0.74 -10.53 19.05
CA THR A 234 2.20 -10.63 18.87
C THR A 234 2.65 -12.06 19.06
N VAL A 235 3.85 -12.38 18.59
CA VAL A 235 4.52 -13.64 18.90
C VAL A 235 5.69 -13.39 19.83
N ASP A 236 5.99 -14.35 20.68
CA ASP A 236 7.15 -14.34 21.57
C ASP A 236 7.79 -15.73 21.63
N GLY A 237 9.09 -15.79 21.91
CA GLY A 237 9.89 -17.01 21.88
C GLY A 237 10.55 -17.30 20.53
N ALA A 238 11.28 -18.41 20.46
CA ALA A 238 12.01 -18.87 19.27
C ALA A 238 11.88 -20.39 19.11
N GLY A 239 11.89 -20.87 17.86
CA GLY A 239 11.73 -22.29 17.54
C GLY A 239 10.43 -22.87 18.11
N ASP A 240 10.51 -24.05 18.75
CA ASP A 240 9.36 -24.76 19.30
C ASP A 240 8.70 -24.08 20.52
N ALA A 241 9.33 -23.04 21.08
CA ALA A 241 8.81 -22.27 22.21
C ALA A 241 7.97 -21.05 21.79
N LEU A 242 7.64 -20.93 20.50
CA LEU A 242 6.85 -19.83 19.97
C LEU A 242 5.44 -19.81 20.54
N ARG A 243 5.04 -18.68 21.12
CA ARG A 243 3.75 -18.49 21.78
C ARG A 243 3.07 -17.23 21.29
N LEU A 244 1.76 -17.33 21.09
CA LEU A 244 0.90 -16.18 20.88
C LEU A 244 0.82 -15.35 22.17
N ARG A 245 0.98 -14.04 22.03
CA ARG A 245 0.82 -13.06 23.12
C ARG A 245 -0.03 -11.90 22.67
N THR A 246 -0.49 -11.14 23.65
CA THR A 246 -1.19 -9.89 23.44
C THR A 246 -0.40 -8.78 24.09
N GLU A 247 -0.20 -7.68 23.37
CA GLU A 247 0.60 -6.55 23.86
C GLU A 247 -0.08 -5.23 23.56
N ARG A 248 0.08 -4.26 24.46
CA ARG A 248 -0.66 -2.99 24.38
C ARG A 248 0.17 -1.95 23.66
N VAL A 249 -0.46 -1.22 22.74
CA VAL A 249 0.17 -0.10 22.04
C VAL A 249 0.36 1.07 23.01
N VAL A 250 1.61 1.49 23.19
CA VAL A 250 1.98 2.63 24.05
C VAL A 250 2.33 3.88 23.25
N ARG A 251 2.74 3.73 22.00
CA ARG A 251 3.20 4.85 21.18
C ARG A 251 2.93 4.59 19.69
N ILE A 252 2.51 5.64 19.00
CA ILE A 252 2.27 5.63 17.55
C ILE A 252 3.13 6.72 16.92
N GLN A 253 3.88 6.38 15.88
CA GLN A 253 4.71 7.31 15.12
C GLN A 253 4.34 7.27 13.64
N ARG A 254 4.58 8.38 12.93
CA ARG A 254 4.47 8.46 11.47
C ARG A 254 5.83 8.82 10.90
N THR A 255 6.27 8.06 9.91
CA THR A 255 7.57 8.25 9.26
C THR A 255 7.43 8.02 7.76
N GLU A 256 8.20 8.73 6.95
CA GLU A 256 8.34 8.37 5.53
C GLU A 256 9.52 7.44 5.36
N GLN A 257 9.30 6.31 4.67
CA GLN A 257 10.35 5.32 4.40
C GLN A 257 10.31 4.88 2.93
N PHE A 258 11.37 4.19 2.51
CA PHE A 258 11.50 3.62 1.17
C PHE A 258 11.16 2.12 1.15
N GLY A 259 10.69 1.66 -0.01
CA GLY A 259 10.37 0.27 -0.24
C GLY A 259 8.92 -0.04 0.12
N LEU A 260 8.16 -0.62 -0.82
CA LEU A 260 6.83 -1.16 -0.61
C LEU A 260 6.88 -2.67 -0.81
N TYR A 261 6.42 -3.45 0.17
CA TYR A 261 6.35 -4.91 0.06
C TYR A 261 5.05 -5.43 0.68
N ALA A 262 4.24 -6.13 -0.11
CA ALA A 262 3.01 -6.76 0.34
C ALA A 262 3.03 -8.26 0.03
N PRO A 263 3.64 -9.09 0.88
CA PRO A 263 3.66 -10.54 0.67
C PRO A 263 2.27 -11.14 0.89
N LEU A 264 1.87 -12.06 0.00
CA LEU A 264 0.69 -12.91 0.15
C LEU A 264 1.12 -14.32 0.54
N THR A 265 0.65 -14.79 1.70
CA THR A 265 0.84 -16.17 2.16
C THR A 265 -0.38 -17.04 1.84
N VAL A 266 -0.24 -18.36 1.99
CA VAL A 266 -1.37 -19.30 1.85
C VAL A 266 -2.46 -18.98 2.87
N ASP A 267 -2.08 -18.71 4.12
CA ASP A 267 -3.00 -18.45 5.23
C ASP A 267 -3.53 -17.02 5.26
N GLY A 268 -3.02 -16.11 4.43
CA GLY A 268 -3.52 -14.73 4.36
C GLY A 268 -3.11 -13.84 5.55
N THR A 269 -2.24 -14.34 6.43
CA THR A 269 -1.59 -13.61 7.51
C THR A 269 -0.08 -13.80 7.46
N VAL A 270 0.66 -12.90 8.13
CA VAL A 270 2.11 -12.96 8.23
C VAL A 270 2.58 -12.33 9.53
N VAL A 271 3.62 -12.89 10.12
CA VAL A 271 4.31 -12.32 11.29
C VAL A 271 5.43 -11.40 10.82
N VAL A 272 5.29 -10.11 11.11
CA VAL A 272 6.26 -9.06 10.77
C VAL A 272 6.60 -8.26 12.01
N ASP A 273 7.89 -8.09 12.28
CA ASP A 273 8.41 -7.41 13.47
C ASP A 273 7.82 -7.97 14.78
N ASP A 274 7.62 -9.30 14.82
CA ASP A 274 6.99 -10.04 15.93
C ASP A 274 5.52 -9.70 16.21
N VAL A 275 4.86 -8.99 15.28
CA VAL A 275 3.43 -8.67 15.33
C VAL A 275 2.70 -9.37 14.18
N ILE A 276 1.47 -9.83 14.42
CA ILE A 276 0.67 -10.50 13.41
C ILE A 276 -0.12 -9.47 12.60
N ALA A 277 0.02 -9.55 11.28
CA ALA A 277 -0.68 -8.70 10.33
C ALA A 277 -1.37 -9.53 9.24
N SER A 278 -2.38 -8.95 8.60
CA SER A 278 -3.03 -9.58 7.45
C SER A 278 -2.24 -9.28 6.18
N CYS A 279 -2.15 -10.25 5.27
CA CYS A 279 -1.65 -10.02 3.92
C CYS A 279 -2.61 -9.17 3.07
N TYR A 280 -3.83 -8.95 3.54
CA TYR A 280 -4.86 -8.16 2.88
C TYR A 280 -4.98 -6.79 3.53
N ALA A 281 -5.35 -5.79 2.75
CA ALA A 281 -5.28 -4.40 3.20
C ALA A 281 -6.34 -3.46 2.64
N VAL A 282 -7.29 -3.99 1.88
CA VAL A 282 -8.42 -3.19 1.36
C VAL A 282 -9.75 -3.90 1.63
N ILE A 283 -9.73 -5.21 1.88
CA ILE A 283 -10.94 -6.02 2.02
C ILE A 283 -11.06 -6.40 3.50
N ASP A 284 -12.06 -5.81 4.18
CA ASP A 284 -12.44 -6.11 5.58
C ASP A 284 -13.10 -7.50 5.75
N SER A 285 -12.96 -8.36 4.74
CA SER A 285 -13.48 -9.72 4.71
C SER A 285 -12.40 -10.67 4.18
N GLN A 286 -11.68 -11.28 5.12
CA GLN A 286 -10.67 -12.29 4.80
C GLN A 286 -11.25 -13.40 3.91
N TRP A 287 -12.51 -13.82 4.13
CA TRP A 287 -13.15 -14.85 3.28
C TRP A 287 -13.21 -14.46 1.80
N LEU A 288 -13.51 -13.20 1.48
CA LEU A 288 -13.65 -12.73 0.09
C LEU A 288 -12.28 -12.63 -0.57
N ALA A 289 -11.28 -12.18 0.20
CA ALA A 289 -9.90 -12.19 -0.25
C ALA A 289 -9.40 -13.62 -0.45
N HIS A 290 -9.76 -14.56 0.44
CA HIS A 290 -9.42 -15.97 0.26
C HIS A 290 -10.04 -16.54 -1.01
N LEU A 291 -11.31 -16.24 -1.26
CA LEU A 291 -12.03 -16.65 -2.47
C LEU A 291 -11.40 -16.07 -3.73
N ALA A 292 -11.07 -14.78 -3.71
CA ALA A 292 -10.40 -14.11 -4.83
C ALA A 292 -9.02 -14.69 -5.15
N PHE A 293 -8.33 -15.30 -4.17
CA PHE A 293 -7.03 -15.95 -4.36
C PHE A 293 -7.11 -17.50 -4.36
N LEU A 294 -8.31 -18.10 -4.43
CA LEU A 294 -8.46 -19.55 -4.61
C LEU A 294 -7.77 -20.08 -5.87
N PRO A 295 -7.86 -19.44 -7.05
CA PRO A 295 -7.18 -19.92 -8.25
C PRO A 295 -5.66 -20.01 -8.08
N THR A 296 -5.05 -19.01 -7.44
CA THR A 296 -3.60 -19.02 -7.15
C THR A 296 -3.21 -20.14 -6.19
N ARG A 297 -4.03 -20.41 -5.16
CA ARG A 297 -3.79 -21.53 -4.23
C ARG A 297 -3.97 -22.89 -4.90
N ALA A 298 -5.02 -23.04 -5.72
CA ALA A 298 -5.30 -24.26 -6.46
C ALA A 298 -4.18 -24.59 -7.47
N LEU A 299 -3.66 -23.58 -8.17
CA LEU A 299 -2.51 -23.76 -9.06
C LEU A 299 -1.24 -24.20 -8.32
N ASP A 300 -0.98 -23.65 -7.12
CA ASP A 300 0.17 -24.09 -6.32
C ASP A 300 0.01 -25.53 -5.82
N ALA A 301 -1.20 -25.88 -5.35
CA ALA A 301 -1.52 -27.23 -4.91
C ALA A 301 -1.41 -28.24 -6.07
N ALA A 302 -1.94 -27.89 -7.25
CA ALA A 302 -1.88 -28.72 -8.46
C ALA A 302 -0.44 -28.93 -8.95
N ARG A 303 0.38 -27.87 -8.97
CA ARG A 303 1.81 -27.98 -9.31
C ARG A 303 2.53 -28.92 -8.36
N THR A 304 2.40 -28.68 -7.05
CA THR A 304 3.03 -29.52 -6.02
C THR A 304 2.63 -30.99 -6.17
N SER A 305 1.35 -31.25 -6.49
CA SER A 305 0.81 -32.60 -6.67
C SER A 305 1.32 -33.27 -7.96
N LEU A 306 1.36 -32.54 -9.08
CA LEU A 306 1.84 -33.05 -10.36
C LEU A 306 3.33 -33.38 -10.31
N TYR A 307 4.15 -32.52 -9.69
CA TYR A 307 5.57 -32.82 -9.51
C TYR A 307 5.80 -34.00 -8.56
N GLY A 308 5.01 -34.11 -7.49
CA GLY A 308 5.04 -35.30 -6.63
C GLY A 308 4.76 -36.58 -7.40
N LEU A 309 3.80 -36.56 -8.33
CA LEU A 309 3.47 -37.68 -9.21
C LEU A 309 4.61 -38.01 -10.19
N VAL A 310 5.12 -37.01 -10.91
CA VAL A 310 6.22 -37.17 -11.89
C VAL A 310 7.50 -37.68 -11.21
N TRP A 311 7.82 -37.19 -10.02
CA TRP A 311 8.98 -37.65 -9.25
C TRP A 311 8.84 -39.11 -8.83
N ARG A 312 7.64 -39.52 -8.36
CA ARG A 312 7.35 -40.91 -7.99
C ARG A 312 7.45 -41.87 -9.18
N LEU A 313 7.05 -41.42 -10.37
CA LEU A 313 7.22 -42.20 -11.61
C LEU A 313 8.71 -42.36 -11.99
N GLY A 314 9.54 -41.35 -11.73
CA GLY A 314 10.97 -41.40 -12.04
C GLY A 314 11.85 -42.10 -10.99
N HIS A 315 11.36 -42.26 -9.75
CA HIS A 315 12.12 -42.83 -8.62
C HIS A 315 11.27 -43.81 -7.80
N PRO A 316 10.86 -44.96 -8.38
CA PRO A 316 9.86 -45.85 -7.80
C PRO A 316 10.30 -46.55 -6.50
N LEU A 317 11.59 -46.57 -6.18
CA LEU A 317 12.17 -47.23 -4.99
C LEU A 317 12.54 -46.26 -3.86
N ARG A 318 12.13 -44.98 -3.95
CA ARG A 318 12.49 -43.95 -2.96
C ARG A 318 11.21 -43.36 -2.36
N ASP A 319 10.92 -43.71 -1.11
CA ASP A 319 9.63 -43.42 -0.45
C ASP A 319 9.35 -41.93 -0.16
N SER A 320 10.32 -41.05 -0.38
CA SER A 320 10.16 -39.61 -0.15
C SER A 320 10.84 -38.77 -1.23
N SER A 321 10.07 -37.87 -1.85
CA SER A 321 10.64 -36.72 -2.54
C SER A 321 11.38 -35.88 -1.50
N PRO A 322 12.67 -35.52 -1.70
CA PRO A 322 13.28 -34.50 -0.85
C PRO A 322 12.43 -33.24 -1.00
N ALA A 323 11.86 -32.72 0.07
CA ALA A 323 11.06 -31.49 0.03
C ALA A 323 11.80 -30.33 -0.66
N SER A 324 13.14 -30.33 -0.57
CA SER A 324 14.06 -29.45 -1.29
C SER A 324 14.06 -29.61 -2.81
N ALA A 325 13.87 -30.82 -3.35
CA ALA A 325 13.80 -31.07 -4.80
C ALA A 325 12.46 -30.63 -5.39
N VAL A 326 11.36 -30.80 -4.65
CA VAL A 326 10.03 -30.30 -5.05
C VAL A 326 10.01 -28.76 -5.00
N ALA A 327 10.60 -28.15 -3.97
CA ALA A 327 10.73 -26.70 -3.85
C ALA A 327 11.64 -26.09 -4.94
N ALA A 328 12.75 -26.73 -5.30
CA ALA A 328 13.65 -26.26 -6.35
C ALA A 328 13.04 -26.40 -7.77
N ALA A 329 12.27 -27.46 -8.02
CA ALA A 329 11.64 -27.71 -9.32
C ALA A 329 10.34 -26.91 -9.54
N THR A 330 9.70 -26.41 -8.47
CA THR A 330 8.53 -25.52 -8.51
C THR A 330 8.93 -24.05 -8.42
N ALA A 331 10.13 -23.69 -8.86
CA ALA A 331 10.60 -22.32 -8.92
C ALA A 331 9.54 -21.43 -9.56
N TYR A 332 8.99 -20.50 -8.78
CA TYR A 332 8.03 -19.54 -9.28
C TYR A 332 8.70 -18.67 -10.33
N PRO A 333 7.98 -18.30 -11.40
CA PRO A 333 8.51 -17.30 -12.33
C PRO A 333 8.91 -16.07 -11.54
N ASP A 334 10.12 -15.56 -11.79
CA ASP A 334 10.63 -14.35 -11.16
C ASP A 334 9.59 -13.23 -11.32
N GLN A 335 9.04 -12.78 -10.19
CA GLN A 335 8.17 -11.61 -10.21
C GLN A 335 9.02 -10.38 -10.54
N PRO A 336 8.50 -9.45 -11.37
CA PRO A 336 9.19 -8.21 -11.63
C PRO A 336 9.50 -7.49 -10.30
N ALA A 337 10.71 -6.97 -10.18
CA ALA A 337 11.21 -6.33 -8.96
C ALA A 337 10.41 -5.08 -8.55
N ASP A 338 9.57 -4.54 -9.43
CA ASP A 338 8.84 -3.30 -9.23
C ASP A 338 7.43 -3.36 -9.87
N GLY A 339 6.41 -3.02 -9.09
CA GLY A 339 5.00 -2.91 -9.48
C GLY A 339 4.04 -3.90 -8.81
N ILE A 340 2.74 -3.65 -9.03
CA ILE A 340 1.63 -4.52 -8.61
C ILE A 340 1.58 -5.74 -9.53
N HIS A 341 1.46 -6.94 -8.95
CA HIS A 341 1.36 -8.17 -9.73
C HIS A 341 0.12 -8.18 -10.64
N TRP A 342 0.22 -8.79 -11.82
CA TRP A 342 -0.84 -8.74 -12.85
C TRP A 342 -2.21 -9.23 -12.35
N TYR A 343 -2.20 -10.25 -11.49
CA TYR A 343 -3.42 -10.87 -10.98
C TYR A 343 -4.18 -9.97 -9.99
N PRO A 344 -3.54 -9.45 -8.92
CA PRO A 344 -4.11 -8.37 -8.12
C PRO A 344 -4.55 -7.17 -8.95
N ARG A 345 -3.74 -6.73 -9.92
CA ARG A 345 -4.07 -5.60 -10.80
C ARG A 345 -5.37 -5.84 -11.59
N MET A 346 -5.60 -7.05 -12.08
CA MET A 346 -6.85 -7.45 -12.72
C MET A 346 -8.01 -7.46 -11.72
N LEU A 347 -7.82 -8.06 -10.54
CA LEU A 347 -8.85 -8.08 -9.49
C LEU A 347 -9.26 -6.67 -9.07
N TYR A 348 -8.32 -5.72 -9.00
CA TYR A 348 -8.62 -4.32 -8.72
C TYR A 348 -9.43 -3.63 -9.82
N ALA A 349 -9.11 -3.90 -11.07
CA ALA A 349 -9.87 -3.36 -12.19
C ALA A 349 -11.34 -3.84 -12.16
N ILE A 350 -11.58 -5.03 -11.59
CA ILE A 350 -12.91 -5.62 -11.47
C ILE A 350 -13.59 -5.19 -10.15
N SER A 351 -12.83 -4.98 -9.06
CA SER A 351 -13.39 -4.61 -7.75
C SER A 351 -14.14 -3.28 -7.79
N ASP A 352 -13.68 -2.34 -8.63
CA ASP A 352 -14.30 -1.02 -8.83
C ASP A 352 -15.76 -1.14 -9.34
N TYR A 353 -16.16 -2.31 -9.88
CA TYR A 353 -17.50 -2.59 -10.38
C TYR A 353 -18.35 -3.50 -9.48
N VAL A 354 -17.72 -4.25 -8.58
CA VAL A 354 -18.36 -5.38 -7.87
C VAL A 354 -18.45 -5.17 -6.35
N ILE A 355 -17.51 -4.43 -5.76
CA ILE A 355 -17.46 -4.27 -4.29
C ILE A 355 -18.21 -2.99 -3.88
N PRO A 356 -19.19 -3.07 -2.97
CA PRO A 356 -19.91 -1.90 -2.47
C PRO A 356 -18.98 -0.87 -1.79
N ALA A 357 -19.23 0.42 -2.01
CA ALA A 357 -18.37 1.52 -1.51
C ALA A 357 -18.17 1.52 0.02
N GLY A 358 -19.10 0.94 0.79
CA GLY A 358 -18.98 0.83 2.26
C GLY A 358 -17.95 -0.18 2.76
N TRP A 359 -17.38 -1.01 1.87
CA TRP A 359 -16.39 -2.05 2.21
C TRP A 359 -14.97 -1.65 1.82
N MET A 360 -14.82 -0.55 1.09
CA MET A 360 -13.54 0.08 0.80
C MET A 360 -13.36 1.28 1.75
N ASP A 361 -12.12 1.58 2.13
CA ASP A 361 -11.80 2.72 2.97
C ASP A 361 -12.06 4.03 2.20
N THR A 362 -13.30 4.52 2.27
CA THR A 362 -13.79 5.70 1.54
C THR A 362 -13.66 7.01 2.35
N HIS A 363 -12.88 7.01 3.44
CA HIS A 363 -12.69 8.17 4.32
C HIS A 363 -11.23 8.40 4.78
#